data_AF-A0A562ZS49-F1
#
_entry.id   AF-A0A562ZS49-F1
#
_cell.length_a   1.000
_cell.length_b   1.000
_cell.length_c   1.000
_cell.angle_alpha   90.00
_cell.angle_beta   90.00
_cell.angle_gamma   90.00
#
_symmetry.space_group_name_H-M   'P 1'
#
loop_
_entity.id
_entity.type
_entity.pdbx_description
1 polymer ?
#
loop_
_entity_poly.entity_id
_entity_poly.type
_entity_poly.pdbx_seq_one_letter_code
_entity_poly.pdbx_strand_id
1 'polypeptide(L)'
;MVDPQEIFATSFLGPWVPQAKDGPRRRHVYLSLAHWYEAAKFMPHAPAHRDAVAFCPTVAEARKYARLREPEWRSDWQMTRHSVLIAGLAMLTLQRPELELQKVPLDGLKGALSGHLKKVPERFVDACLGRFDQWRTAPRIAVFGAEAAPNDVVGTRMAKLVAPMPSWTLITTSHRRTPWTLHDWALSHYVPVQYVGQADARASRPLARQVVEAADHVIVFEQRRDKRFDHVIQHGKELKRKLTLELYDAAGGAGSPGQLTLA
;
A
#
# COMPACT_ATOMS: atom_id res chain seq x y z
N MET A 1 4.41 16.83 -21.94
CA MET A 1 4.91 16.99 -20.55
C MET A 1 3.72 17.44 -19.73
N VAL A 2 3.33 16.71 -18.68
CA VAL A 2 2.22 17.14 -17.81
C VAL A 2 2.67 18.34 -17.00
N ASP A 3 1.84 19.38 -16.90
CA ASP A 3 2.13 20.53 -16.03
C ASP A 3 2.28 20.03 -14.58
N PRO A 4 3.44 20.22 -13.93
CA PRO A 4 3.66 19.85 -12.54
C PRO A 4 2.55 20.35 -11.59
N GLN A 5 1.95 21.51 -11.88
CA GLN A 5 0.90 22.09 -11.06
C GLN A 5 -0.41 21.29 -11.11
N GLU A 6 -0.67 20.54 -12.17
CA GLU A 6 -1.90 19.74 -12.35
C GLU A 6 -1.74 18.28 -11.88
N ILE A 7 -0.50 17.80 -11.72
CA ILE A 7 -0.19 16.42 -11.31
C ILE A 7 -0.98 16.03 -10.06
N PHE A 8 -0.97 16.88 -9.04
CA PHE A 8 -1.60 16.55 -7.76
C PHE A 8 -3.11 16.80 -7.73
N ALA A 9 -3.65 17.51 -8.72
CA ALA A 9 -5.07 17.66 -8.98
C ALA A 9 -5.65 16.48 -9.79
N THR A 10 -4.82 15.57 -10.26
CA THR A 10 -5.26 14.37 -10.98
C THR A 10 -5.94 13.39 -10.03
N SER A 11 -7.07 12.84 -10.47
CA SER A 11 -7.80 11.83 -9.72
C SER A 11 -7.13 10.45 -9.82
N PHE A 12 -7.20 9.69 -8.72
CA PHE A 12 -6.65 8.36 -8.65
C PHE A 12 -7.47 7.46 -7.73
N LEU A 13 -7.33 6.15 -7.93
CA LEU A 13 -7.98 5.15 -7.10
C LEU A 13 -7.11 4.85 -5.88
N GLY A 14 -7.65 5.02 -4.67
CA GLY A 14 -6.97 4.62 -3.45
C GLY A 14 -7.01 3.10 -3.21
N PRO A 15 -6.73 2.63 -1.99
CA PRO A 15 -6.74 1.21 -1.69
C PRO A 15 -8.16 0.67 -1.47
N TRP A 16 -8.30 -0.65 -1.55
CA TRP A 16 -9.51 -1.37 -1.17
C TRP A 16 -9.69 -1.34 0.35
N VAL A 17 -10.69 -0.62 0.83
CA VAL A 17 -10.94 -0.46 2.27
C VAL A 17 -12.28 -1.06 2.66
N PRO A 18 -12.41 -1.57 3.90
CA PRO A 18 -13.72 -1.91 4.45
C PRO A 18 -14.67 -0.70 4.39
N GLN A 19 -15.91 -0.97 4.01
CA GLN A 19 -16.99 0.01 4.14
C GLN A 19 -17.43 0.08 5.61
N ALA A 20 -18.08 1.18 6.01
CA ALA A 20 -18.69 1.26 7.33
C ALA A 20 -19.68 0.10 7.55
N LYS A 21 -19.77 -0.38 8.81
CA LYS A 21 -20.71 -1.45 9.24
C LYS A 21 -20.50 -2.80 8.52
N ASP A 22 -19.24 -3.22 8.36
CA ASP A 22 -18.87 -4.52 7.76
C ASP A 22 -19.40 -4.76 6.33
N GLY A 23 -19.65 -3.67 5.59
CA GLY A 23 -20.06 -3.73 4.19
C GLY A 23 -18.95 -4.24 3.25
N PRO A 24 -19.28 -4.53 1.98
CA PRO A 24 -18.30 -4.99 1.00
C PRO A 24 -17.15 -3.98 0.88
N ARG A 25 -15.94 -4.49 0.65
CA ARG A 25 -14.78 -3.62 0.40
C ARG A 25 -15.06 -2.74 -0.80
N ARG A 26 -14.61 -1.48 -0.73
CA ARG A 26 -14.75 -0.52 -1.81
C ARG A 26 -13.42 0.15 -2.10
N ARG A 27 -13.22 0.51 -3.35
CA ARG A 27 -12.10 1.33 -3.80
C ARG A 27 -12.62 2.74 -4.07
N HIS A 28 -12.09 3.71 -3.35
CA HIS A 28 -12.47 5.12 -3.52
C HIS A 28 -11.68 5.77 -4.65
N VAL A 29 -12.37 6.61 -5.42
CA VAL A 29 -11.71 7.61 -6.27
C VAL A 29 -11.45 8.84 -5.40
N TYR A 30 -10.19 9.23 -5.29
CA TYR A 30 -9.82 10.52 -4.70
C TYR A 30 -9.64 11.52 -5.83
N LEU A 31 -10.34 12.64 -5.77
CA LEU A 31 -10.29 13.65 -6.82
C LEU A 31 -8.92 14.34 -6.92
N SER A 32 -8.13 14.31 -5.85
CA SER A 32 -6.78 14.85 -5.82
C SER A 32 -5.97 14.28 -4.65
N LEU A 33 -4.66 14.50 -4.63
CA LEU A 33 -3.79 14.12 -3.50
C LEU A 33 -4.22 14.80 -2.19
N ALA A 34 -4.80 16.01 -2.26
CA ALA A 34 -5.31 16.71 -1.09
C ALA A 34 -6.58 16.03 -0.53
N HIS A 35 -7.47 15.51 -1.39
CA HIS A 35 -8.62 14.74 -0.93
C HIS A 35 -8.18 13.48 -0.18
N TRP A 36 -7.16 12.78 -0.71
CA TRP A 36 -6.54 11.64 -0.02
C TRP A 36 -6.01 12.05 1.37
N TYR A 37 -5.20 13.11 1.43
CA TYR A 37 -4.55 13.54 2.66
C TYR A 37 -5.57 13.97 3.75
N GLU A 38 -6.64 14.65 3.36
CA GLU A 38 -7.71 15.04 4.29
C GLU A 38 -8.57 13.84 4.72
N ALA A 39 -8.88 12.90 3.82
CA ALA A 39 -9.67 11.72 4.15
C ALA A 39 -8.92 10.75 5.06
N ALA A 40 -7.59 10.64 4.90
CA ALA A 40 -6.73 9.74 5.68
C ALA A 40 -6.68 10.09 7.18
N LYS A 41 -7.06 11.32 7.57
CA LYS A 41 -7.22 11.72 8.97
C LYS A 41 -8.26 10.87 9.71
N PHE A 42 -9.23 10.31 8.98
CA PHE A 42 -10.30 9.50 9.53
C PHE A 42 -10.06 7.98 9.35
N MET A 43 -8.93 7.59 8.75
CA MET A 43 -8.60 6.18 8.53
C MET A 43 -7.86 5.56 9.73
N PRO A 44 -8.08 4.27 10.03
CA PRO A 44 -9.14 3.39 9.52
C PRO A 44 -10.47 3.53 10.29
N HIS A 45 -10.48 4.25 11.41
CA HIS A 45 -11.50 4.12 12.46
C HIS A 45 -12.81 4.88 12.22
N ALA A 46 -12.82 5.90 11.36
CA ALA A 46 -14.00 6.71 11.05
C ALA A 46 -14.35 6.67 9.55
N PRO A 47 -14.76 5.49 9.01
CA PRO A 47 -14.99 5.30 7.58
C PRO A 47 -16.08 6.22 7.00
N ALA A 48 -17.08 6.62 7.79
CA ALA A 48 -18.12 7.55 7.36
C ALA A 48 -17.56 8.96 7.04
N HIS A 49 -16.65 9.46 7.89
CA HIS A 49 -16.01 10.77 7.67
C HIS A 49 -15.00 10.72 6.52
N ARG A 50 -14.22 9.64 6.42
CA ARG A 50 -13.35 9.38 5.26
C ARG A 50 -14.15 9.46 3.96
N ASP A 51 -15.26 8.72 3.89
CA ASP A 51 -16.09 8.65 2.69
C ASP A 51 -16.67 10.03 2.36
N ALA A 52 -17.15 10.78 3.36
CA ALA A 52 -17.66 12.14 3.16
C ALA A 52 -16.60 13.09 2.59
N VAL A 53 -15.35 13.03 3.07
CA VAL A 53 -14.24 13.84 2.54
C VAL A 53 -13.90 13.45 1.10
N ALA A 54 -13.90 12.15 0.79
CA ALA A 54 -13.62 11.66 -0.56
C ALA A 54 -14.65 12.14 -1.60
N PHE A 55 -15.89 12.40 -1.17
CA PHE A 55 -16.98 12.91 -2.00
C PHE A 55 -17.13 14.43 -1.99
N CYS A 56 -16.31 15.19 -1.24
CA CYS A 56 -16.32 16.64 -1.35
C CYS A 56 -15.94 17.07 -2.78
N PRO A 57 -16.68 18.00 -3.41
CA PRO A 57 -16.40 18.40 -4.78
C PRO A 57 -15.14 19.26 -4.89
N THR A 58 -14.75 19.95 -3.81
CA THR A 58 -13.53 20.77 -3.78
C THR A 58 -12.61 20.45 -2.60
N VAL A 59 -11.31 20.72 -2.80
CA VAL A 59 -10.29 20.61 -1.74
C VAL A 59 -10.59 21.55 -0.56
N ALA A 60 -11.21 22.71 -0.82
CA ALA A 60 -11.58 23.65 0.23
C ALA A 60 -12.66 23.08 1.15
N GLU A 61 -13.67 22.40 0.60
CA GLU A 61 -14.71 21.72 1.37
C GLU A 61 -14.16 20.50 2.11
N ALA A 62 -13.31 19.70 1.46
CA ALA A 62 -12.63 18.58 2.10
C ALA A 62 -11.87 19.03 3.37
N ARG A 63 -11.07 20.09 3.24
CA ARG A 63 -10.33 20.70 4.37
C ARG A 63 -11.25 21.25 5.45
N LYS A 64 -12.31 21.97 5.05
CA LYS A 64 -13.29 22.53 5.99
C LYS A 64 -13.98 21.42 6.76
N TYR A 65 -14.44 20.36 6.07
CA TYR A 65 -15.08 19.21 6.67
C TYR A 65 -14.16 18.51 7.67
N ALA A 66 -12.92 18.24 7.26
CA ALA A 66 -11.94 17.56 8.10
C ALA A 66 -11.62 18.38 9.35
N ARG A 67 -11.33 19.69 9.20
CA ARG A 67 -11.02 20.59 10.33
C ARG A 67 -12.16 20.70 11.34
N LEU A 68 -13.42 20.78 10.89
CA LEU A 68 -14.57 20.86 11.80
C LEU A 68 -14.78 19.57 12.62
N ARG A 69 -14.10 18.49 12.27
CA ARG A 69 -14.17 17.17 12.92
C ARG A 69 -12.79 16.73 13.40
N GLU A 70 -11.95 17.68 13.78
CA GLU A 70 -10.64 17.39 14.38
C GLU A 70 -10.69 16.41 15.57
N PRO A 71 -11.71 16.44 16.46
CA PRO A 71 -11.83 15.45 17.53
C PRO A 71 -11.99 13.99 17.06
N GLU A 72 -12.43 13.80 15.80
CA GLU A 72 -12.63 12.49 15.17
C GLU A 72 -11.43 12.08 14.31
N TRP A 73 -10.38 12.90 14.27
CA TRP A 73 -9.14 12.49 13.64
C TRP A 73 -8.54 11.33 14.41
N ARG A 74 -7.78 10.52 13.69
CA ARG A 74 -6.85 9.57 14.28
C ARG A 74 -5.92 10.26 15.28
N SER A 75 -5.75 9.65 16.44
CA SER A 75 -4.98 10.20 17.56
C SER A 75 -3.49 10.35 17.26
N ASP A 76 -2.96 9.52 16.35
CA ASP A 76 -1.56 9.49 15.94
C ASP A 76 -1.26 10.38 14.70
N TRP A 77 -2.18 11.27 14.31
CA TRP A 77 -2.07 12.05 13.06
C TRP A 77 -0.72 12.78 12.90
N GLN A 78 -0.22 13.40 13.97
CA GLN A 78 1.05 14.14 13.90
C GLN A 78 2.25 13.24 13.60
N MET A 79 2.21 11.99 14.06
CA MET A 79 3.27 11.00 13.82
C MET A 79 3.18 10.43 12.39
N THR A 80 1.96 10.30 11.85
CA THR A 80 1.72 9.49 10.66
C THR A 80 1.49 10.30 9.38
N ARG A 81 1.20 11.60 9.50
CA ARG A 81 0.93 12.49 8.37
C ARG A 81 1.95 12.44 7.24
N HIS A 82 3.25 12.28 7.54
CA HIS A 82 4.28 12.13 6.50
C HIS A 82 4.07 10.83 5.70
N SER A 83 3.93 9.71 6.41
CA SER A 83 3.74 8.39 5.80
C SER A 83 2.44 8.33 4.99
N VAL A 84 1.37 8.97 5.47
CA VAL A 84 0.11 9.13 4.73
C VAL A 84 0.31 9.86 3.41
N LEU A 85 1.05 10.97 3.40
CA LEU A 85 1.29 11.72 2.18
C LEU A 85 2.14 10.92 1.19
N ILE A 86 3.19 10.28 1.67
CA ILE A 86 4.06 9.41 0.85
C ILE A 86 3.24 8.26 0.25
N ALA A 87 2.36 7.64 1.02
CA ALA A 87 1.47 6.60 0.52
C ALA A 87 0.53 7.13 -0.59
N GLY A 88 0.00 8.34 -0.43
CA GLY A 88 -0.81 9.00 -1.46
C GLY A 88 -0.02 9.26 -2.74
N LEU A 89 1.19 9.80 -2.64
CA LEU A 89 2.09 10.03 -3.77
C LEU A 89 2.43 8.72 -4.50
N ALA A 90 2.74 7.68 -3.72
CA ALA A 90 3.04 6.36 -4.23
C ALA A 90 1.84 5.77 -4.99
N MET A 91 0.64 5.81 -4.42
CA MET A 91 -0.56 5.30 -5.10
C MET A 91 -0.92 6.12 -6.35
N LEU A 92 -0.79 7.45 -6.30
CA LEU A 92 -0.96 8.29 -7.49
C LEU A 92 0.02 7.87 -8.59
N THR A 93 1.28 7.67 -8.24
CA THR A 93 2.34 7.21 -9.17
C THR A 93 2.01 5.84 -9.77
N LEU A 94 1.51 4.91 -8.97
CA LEU A 94 1.16 3.55 -9.41
C LEU A 94 -0.10 3.52 -10.29
N GLN A 95 -1.06 4.42 -10.04
CA GLN A 95 -2.34 4.43 -10.75
C GLN A 95 -2.35 5.33 -11.98
N ARG A 96 -1.46 6.31 -12.04
CA ARG A 96 -1.37 7.28 -13.14
C ARG A 96 0.06 7.27 -13.72
N PRO A 97 0.51 6.14 -14.31
CA PRO A 97 1.87 6.02 -14.83
C PRO A 97 2.20 7.05 -15.92
N GLU A 98 1.19 7.56 -16.64
CA GLU A 98 1.32 8.61 -17.65
C GLU A 98 1.75 9.98 -17.09
N LEU A 99 1.65 10.18 -15.76
CA LEU A 99 2.21 11.36 -15.10
C LEU A 99 3.73 11.27 -14.94
N GLU A 100 4.32 10.10 -15.17
CA GLU A 100 5.75 9.81 -15.04
C GLU A 100 6.36 10.29 -13.71
N LEU A 101 5.58 10.26 -12.63
CA LEU A 101 5.96 10.76 -11.29
C LEU A 101 7.25 10.14 -10.73
N GLN A 102 7.68 8.98 -11.23
CA GLN A 102 8.96 8.37 -10.86
C GLN A 102 10.18 9.11 -11.44
N LYS A 103 10.02 9.83 -12.54
CA LYS A 103 11.09 10.49 -13.29
C LYS A 103 11.15 12.00 -13.06
N VAL A 104 10.07 12.60 -12.54
CA VAL A 104 10.00 14.06 -12.31
C VAL A 104 11.02 14.48 -11.24
N PRO A 105 11.85 15.51 -11.50
CA PRO A 105 12.77 16.07 -10.50
C PRO A 105 12.04 16.54 -9.24
N LEU A 106 12.65 16.35 -8.06
CA LEU A 106 12.02 16.65 -6.78
C LEU A 106 11.68 18.14 -6.63
N ASP A 107 12.51 19.05 -7.14
CA ASP A 107 12.25 20.49 -7.09
C ASP A 107 10.96 20.89 -7.82
N GLY A 108 10.69 20.25 -8.97
CA GLY A 108 9.46 20.44 -9.72
C GLY A 108 8.23 19.97 -8.93
N LEU A 109 8.35 18.84 -8.22
CA LEU A 109 7.30 18.34 -7.34
C LEU A 109 7.10 19.21 -6.10
N LYS A 110 8.18 19.78 -5.55
CA LYS A 110 8.13 20.61 -4.34
C LYS A 110 7.25 21.84 -4.52
N GLY A 111 7.45 22.58 -5.62
CA GLY A 111 6.65 23.76 -5.93
C GLY A 111 5.16 23.43 -6.08
N ALA A 112 4.87 22.40 -6.88
CA ALA A 112 3.51 21.94 -7.12
C ALA A 112 2.83 21.42 -5.83
N LEU A 113 3.54 20.63 -5.01
CA LEU A 113 2.99 20.03 -3.80
C LEU A 113 2.72 21.10 -2.73
N SER A 114 3.61 22.08 -2.60
CA SER A 114 3.44 23.21 -1.68
C SER A 114 2.23 24.07 -2.05
N GLY A 115 2.02 24.31 -3.35
CA GLY A 115 0.83 25.00 -3.87
C GLY A 115 -0.46 24.21 -3.65
N HIS A 116 -0.41 22.88 -3.84
CA HIS A 116 -1.57 22.01 -3.71
C HIS A 116 -2.00 21.80 -2.26
N LEU A 117 -1.06 21.54 -1.35
CA LEU A 117 -1.28 21.29 0.07
C LEU A 117 -1.19 22.55 0.93
N LYS A 118 -1.67 23.70 0.42
CA LYS A 118 -1.68 25.02 1.08
C LYS A 118 -1.65 24.94 2.62
N LYS A 119 -0.73 25.68 3.25
CA LYS A 119 -0.48 25.77 4.72
C LYS A 119 0.31 24.60 5.32
N VAL A 120 0.84 23.70 4.50
CA VAL A 120 1.85 22.73 4.95
C VAL A 120 3.23 23.39 4.96
N PRO A 121 4.03 23.26 6.04
CA PRO A 121 5.38 23.83 6.10
C PRO A 121 6.30 23.25 5.02
N GLU A 122 7.17 24.07 4.45
CA GLU A 122 8.10 23.64 3.40
C GLU A 122 9.02 22.49 3.85
N ARG A 123 9.54 22.55 5.09
CA ARG A 123 10.34 21.46 5.68
C ARG A 123 9.60 20.12 5.73
N PHE A 124 8.27 20.15 5.89
CA PHE A 124 7.46 18.93 5.84
C PHE A 124 7.39 18.37 4.42
N VAL A 125 7.22 19.25 3.42
CA VAL A 125 7.21 18.87 2.00
C VAL A 125 8.55 18.25 1.62
N ASP A 126 9.66 18.86 2.01
CA ASP A 126 11.01 18.35 1.76
C ASP A 126 11.21 16.95 2.37
N ALA A 127 10.82 16.76 3.63
CA ALA A 127 10.91 15.47 4.29
C ALA A 127 10.04 14.39 3.60
N CYS A 128 8.85 14.76 3.11
CA CYS A 128 7.99 13.83 2.38
C CYS A 128 8.57 13.48 1.01
N LEU A 129 9.11 14.46 0.29
CA LEU A 129 9.71 14.22 -1.03
C LEU A 129 11.00 13.40 -0.93
N GLY A 130 11.84 13.63 0.07
CA GLY A 130 13.02 12.79 0.29
C GLY A 130 12.67 11.32 0.56
N ARG A 131 11.62 11.05 1.36
CA ARG A 131 11.12 9.68 1.58
C ARG A 131 10.39 9.11 0.37
N PHE A 132 9.68 9.95 -0.40
CA PHE A 132 9.06 9.52 -1.65
C PHE A 132 10.11 9.12 -2.68
N ASP A 133 11.23 9.82 -2.74
CA ASP A 133 12.34 9.48 -3.65
C ASP A 133 12.95 8.11 -3.31
N GLN A 134 13.19 7.85 -2.01
CA GLN A 134 13.58 6.52 -1.54
C GLN A 134 12.55 5.44 -1.91
N TRP A 135 11.26 5.76 -1.85
CA TRP A 135 10.20 4.85 -2.24
C TRP A 135 10.19 4.55 -3.75
N ARG A 136 10.55 5.49 -4.63
CA ARG A 136 10.55 5.26 -6.10
C ARG A 136 11.42 4.07 -6.51
N THR A 137 12.52 3.86 -5.79
CA THR A 137 13.46 2.76 -6.00
C THR A 137 13.28 1.61 -5.00
N ALA A 138 12.27 1.69 -4.14
CA ALA A 138 12.02 0.69 -3.11
C ALA A 138 11.49 -0.63 -3.70
N PRO A 139 11.73 -1.76 -3.02
CA PRO A 139 11.29 -3.06 -3.49
C PRO A 139 9.77 -3.18 -3.53
N ARG A 140 9.29 -3.85 -4.57
CA ARG A 140 7.92 -4.34 -4.69
C ARG A 140 7.86 -5.77 -4.15
N ILE A 141 7.01 -5.99 -3.16
CA ILE A 141 6.95 -7.25 -2.42
C ILE A 141 5.61 -7.92 -2.66
N ALA A 142 5.62 -9.11 -3.28
CA ALA A 142 4.45 -9.98 -3.37
C ALA A 142 4.44 -10.99 -2.23
N VAL A 143 3.27 -11.30 -1.69
CA VAL A 143 3.10 -12.30 -0.64
C VAL A 143 2.04 -13.32 -1.02
N PHE A 144 2.38 -14.61 -0.91
CA PHE A 144 1.51 -15.75 -1.18
C PHE A 144 1.31 -16.60 0.07
N GLY A 145 0.12 -17.19 0.21
CA GLY A 145 -0.20 -18.16 1.28
C GLY A 145 -0.45 -17.55 2.66
N ALA A 146 -0.31 -16.22 2.80
CA ALA A 146 -0.57 -15.52 4.05
C ALA A 146 -2.04 -15.61 4.52
N GLU A 147 -2.98 -15.85 3.60
CA GLU A 147 -4.40 -16.05 3.92
C GLU A 147 -4.68 -17.38 4.64
N ALA A 148 -3.79 -18.36 4.51
CA ALA A 148 -3.90 -19.67 5.14
C ALA A 148 -3.03 -19.82 6.40
N ALA A 149 -2.07 -18.91 6.59
CA ALA A 149 -1.15 -18.92 7.71
C ALA A 149 -1.78 -18.27 8.97
N PRO A 150 -1.37 -18.68 10.18
CA PRO A 150 -1.78 -18.01 11.42
C PRO A 150 -1.41 -16.52 11.44
N ASN A 151 -2.31 -15.66 11.91
CA ASN A 151 -2.14 -14.20 11.87
C ASN A 151 -0.90 -13.72 12.66
N ASP A 152 -0.61 -14.34 13.80
CA ASP A 152 0.55 -14.08 14.64
C ASP A 152 1.86 -14.40 13.92
N VAL A 153 1.87 -15.48 13.13
CA VAL A 153 3.00 -15.84 12.26
C VAL A 153 3.17 -14.79 11.18
N VAL A 154 2.12 -14.48 10.41
CA VAL A 154 2.21 -13.53 9.28
C VAL A 154 2.67 -12.15 9.76
N GLY A 155 2.01 -11.59 10.78
CA GLY A 155 2.33 -10.25 11.29
C GLY A 155 3.76 -10.15 11.81
N THR A 156 4.18 -11.10 12.65
CA THR A 156 5.53 -11.09 13.24
C THR A 156 6.62 -11.29 12.19
N ARG A 157 6.42 -12.23 11.24
CA ARG A 157 7.38 -12.48 10.16
C ARG A 157 7.48 -11.31 9.22
N MET A 158 6.34 -10.76 8.80
CA MET A 158 6.33 -9.59 7.93
C MET A 158 7.05 -8.42 8.58
N ALA A 159 6.72 -8.09 9.83
CA ALA A 159 7.40 -7.02 10.56
C ALA A 159 8.92 -7.21 10.61
N LYS A 160 9.40 -8.44 10.89
CA LYS A 160 10.84 -8.75 10.89
C LYS A 160 11.45 -8.63 9.49
N LEU A 161 10.78 -9.14 8.46
CA LEU A 161 11.27 -9.13 7.08
C LEU A 161 11.38 -7.73 6.52
N VAL A 162 10.41 -6.85 6.82
CA VAL A 162 10.38 -5.47 6.30
C VAL A 162 11.03 -4.44 7.22
N ALA A 163 11.43 -4.81 8.45
CA ALA A 163 12.18 -3.92 9.34
C ALA A 163 13.39 -3.22 8.70
N PRO A 164 14.23 -3.88 7.88
CA PRO A 164 15.34 -3.22 7.18
C PRO A 164 14.90 -2.41 5.94
N MET A 165 13.62 -2.44 5.58
CA MET A 165 13.06 -1.81 4.38
C MET A 165 12.06 -0.71 4.79
N PRO A 166 12.53 0.52 5.08
CA PRO A 166 11.67 1.61 5.54
C PRO A 166 10.66 2.08 4.47
N SER A 167 10.93 1.74 3.21
CA SER A 167 10.04 1.96 2.07
C SER A 167 9.95 0.68 1.26
N TRP A 168 8.73 0.31 0.86
CA TRP A 168 8.43 -0.80 -0.03
C TRP A 168 6.97 -0.68 -0.51
N THR A 169 6.58 -1.49 -1.49
CA THR A 169 5.20 -1.55 -2.00
C THR A 169 4.68 -2.98 -1.87
N LEU A 170 3.46 -3.15 -1.34
CA LEU A 170 2.78 -4.44 -1.36
C LEU A 170 2.18 -4.67 -2.76
N ILE A 171 2.59 -5.75 -3.41
CA ILE A 171 1.94 -6.28 -4.61
C ILE A 171 0.93 -7.33 -4.17
N THR A 172 -0.34 -7.14 -4.52
CA THR A 172 -1.39 -8.08 -4.16
C THR A 172 -2.48 -8.13 -5.21
N THR A 173 -3.31 -9.16 -5.20
CA THR A 173 -4.50 -9.22 -6.05
C THR A 173 -5.66 -8.50 -5.37
N SER A 174 -6.75 -8.24 -6.09
CA SER A 174 -7.98 -7.62 -5.53
C SER A 174 -9.20 -8.54 -5.59
N HIS A 175 -9.02 -9.85 -5.43
CA HIS A 175 -10.08 -10.86 -5.57
C HIS A 175 -10.43 -11.55 -4.24
N ARG A 176 -11.35 -12.51 -4.24
CA ARG A 176 -11.82 -13.20 -3.02
C ARG A 176 -10.71 -13.89 -2.19
N ARG A 177 -9.62 -14.36 -2.81
CA ARG A 177 -8.47 -14.98 -2.12
C ARG A 177 -7.34 -14.01 -1.78
N THR A 178 -7.58 -12.70 -1.87
CA THR A 178 -6.58 -11.70 -1.44
C THR A 178 -6.31 -11.88 0.06
N PRO A 179 -5.05 -11.84 0.52
CA PRO A 179 -4.71 -11.89 1.95
C PRO A 179 -5.07 -10.57 2.62
N TRP A 180 -6.37 -10.35 2.83
CA TRP A 180 -6.94 -9.08 3.30
C TRP A 180 -6.39 -8.64 4.65
N THR A 181 -6.05 -9.57 5.54
CA THR A 181 -5.40 -9.27 6.83
C THR A 181 -4.04 -8.59 6.61
N LEU A 182 -3.20 -9.15 5.74
CA LEU A 182 -1.89 -8.58 5.42
C LEU A 182 -2.03 -7.23 4.71
N HIS A 183 -3.00 -7.15 3.80
CA HIS A 183 -3.35 -5.91 3.12
C HIS A 183 -3.72 -4.80 4.11
N ASP A 184 -4.59 -5.08 5.07
CA ASP A 184 -5.03 -4.08 6.05
C ASP A 184 -3.92 -3.73 7.05
N TRP A 185 -3.06 -4.70 7.40
CA TRP A 185 -1.84 -4.45 8.14
C TRP A 185 -0.92 -3.48 7.39
N ALA A 186 -0.70 -3.70 6.09
CA ALA A 186 0.10 -2.82 5.24
C ALA A 186 -0.48 -1.40 5.19
N LEU A 187 -1.80 -1.26 5.03
CA LEU A 187 -2.48 0.04 5.07
C LEU A 187 -2.33 0.75 6.42
N SER A 188 -2.41 0.01 7.52
CA SER A 188 -2.24 0.56 8.88
C SER A 188 -0.81 1.08 9.10
N HIS A 189 0.17 0.57 8.34
CA HIS A 189 1.56 1.02 8.32
C HIS A 189 1.88 1.97 7.15
N TYR A 190 0.86 2.43 6.40
CA TYR A 190 1.00 3.32 5.24
C TYR A 190 1.91 2.78 4.14
N VAL A 191 1.94 1.46 4.00
CA VAL A 191 2.62 0.81 2.88
C VAL A 191 1.72 0.97 1.64
N PRO A 192 2.23 1.55 0.55
CA PRO A 192 1.51 1.62 -0.70
C PRO A 192 1.15 0.23 -1.22
N VAL A 193 -0.03 0.11 -1.83
CA VAL A 193 -0.52 -1.16 -2.38
C VAL A 193 -0.72 -1.03 -3.89
N GLN A 194 -0.12 -1.94 -4.64
CA GLN A 194 -0.36 -2.12 -6.07
C GLN A 194 -1.20 -3.38 -6.28
N TYR A 195 -2.33 -3.22 -6.96
CA TYR A 195 -3.21 -4.32 -7.29
C TYR A 195 -2.88 -4.90 -8.67
N VAL A 196 -2.81 -6.23 -8.75
CA VAL A 196 -2.63 -6.98 -10.00
C VAL A 196 -3.88 -7.78 -10.30
N GLY A 197 -4.32 -7.73 -11.56
CA GLY A 197 -5.56 -8.34 -12.03
C GLY A 197 -6.81 -7.50 -11.77
N GLN A 198 -7.95 -8.04 -12.20
CA GLN A 198 -9.27 -7.43 -12.00
C GLN A 198 -9.92 -7.92 -10.69
N ALA A 199 -10.89 -7.17 -10.17
CA ALA A 199 -11.55 -7.52 -8.90
C ALA A 199 -12.38 -8.81 -8.99
N ASP A 200 -12.90 -9.13 -10.17
CA ASP A 200 -13.66 -10.34 -10.50
C ASP A 200 -12.77 -11.49 -11.00
N ALA A 201 -11.46 -11.27 -11.13
CA ALA A 201 -10.54 -12.28 -11.61
C ALA A 201 -10.48 -13.48 -10.65
N ARG A 202 -10.53 -14.68 -11.21
CA ARG A 202 -10.36 -15.92 -10.45
C ARG A 202 -8.88 -16.14 -10.12
N ALA A 203 -8.64 -16.68 -8.93
CA ALA A 203 -7.31 -17.16 -8.56
C ALA A 203 -6.86 -18.22 -9.56
N SER A 204 -5.74 -17.99 -10.22
CA SER A 204 -5.23 -18.82 -11.31
C SER A 204 -3.70 -18.72 -11.41
N ARG A 205 -3.06 -19.72 -12.01
CA ARG A 205 -1.61 -19.70 -12.25
C ARG A 205 -1.15 -18.50 -13.09
N PRO A 206 -1.86 -18.10 -14.17
CA PRO A 206 -1.49 -16.89 -14.92
C PRO A 206 -1.51 -15.62 -14.06
N LEU A 207 -2.53 -15.46 -13.20
CA LEU A 207 -2.60 -14.31 -12.30
C LEU A 207 -1.45 -14.32 -11.27
N ALA A 208 -1.12 -15.50 -10.72
CA ALA A 208 0.02 -15.64 -9.82
C ALA A 208 1.34 -15.26 -10.51
N ARG A 209 1.52 -15.63 -11.78
CA ARG A 209 2.69 -15.21 -12.58
C ARG A 209 2.77 -13.70 -12.74
N GLN A 210 1.67 -13.04 -13.10
CA GLN A 210 1.63 -11.57 -13.21
C GLN A 210 2.01 -10.87 -11.89
N VAL A 211 1.60 -11.43 -10.74
CA VAL A 211 1.99 -10.92 -9.43
C VAL A 211 3.51 -11.07 -9.19
N VAL A 212 4.09 -12.22 -9.55
CA VAL A 212 5.55 -12.46 -9.45
C VAL A 212 6.33 -11.56 -10.41
N GLU A 213 5.83 -11.37 -11.63
CA GLU A 213 6.43 -10.49 -12.64
C GLU A 213 6.47 -9.03 -12.16
N ALA A 214 5.45 -8.58 -11.43
CA ALA A 214 5.37 -7.23 -10.88
C ALA A 214 6.19 -7.02 -9.58
N ALA A 215 6.76 -8.07 -9.00
CA ALA A 215 7.48 -8.02 -7.72
C ALA A 215 8.99 -8.14 -7.89
N ASP A 216 9.74 -7.46 -7.02
CA ASP A 216 11.19 -7.60 -6.88
C ASP A 216 11.54 -8.69 -5.86
N HIS A 217 10.69 -8.85 -4.85
CA HIS A 217 10.80 -9.85 -3.78
C HIS A 217 9.47 -10.59 -3.63
N VAL A 218 9.51 -11.92 -3.64
CA VAL A 218 8.37 -12.79 -3.40
C VAL A 218 8.54 -13.52 -2.07
N ILE A 219 7.56 -13.36 -1.19
CA ILE A 219 7.48 -14.05 0.10
C ILE A 219 6.37 -15.10 0.01
N VAL A 220 6.68 -16.33 0.37
CA VAL A 220 5.73 -17.45 0.36
C VAL A 220 5.57 -17.96 1.78
N PHE A 221 4.36 -17.87 2.32
CA PHE A 221 3.98 -18.57 3.53
C PHE A 221 3.42 -19.93 3.16
N GLU A 222 4.04 -21.00 3.65
CA GLU A 222 3.62 -22.36 3.32
C GLU A 222 3.65 -23.25 4.55
N GLN A 223 2.63 -24.08 4.71
CA GLN A 223 2.64 -25.08 5.77
C GLN A 223 3.76 -26.08 5.52
N ARG A 224 4.50 -26.51 6.56
CA ARG A 224 5.55 -27.52 6.40
C ARG A 224 5.02 -28.74 5.65
N ARG A 225 5.77 -29.15 4.62
CA ARG A 225 5.48 -30.28 3.70
C ARG A 225 4.35 -30.03 2.68
N ASP A 226 3.66 -28.88 2.71
CA ASP A 226 2.83 -28.45 1.59
C ASP A 226 3.73 -28.00 0.42
N LYS A 227 3.19 -28.04 -0.80
CA LYS A 227 3.85 -27.69 -2.07
C LYS A 227 2.92 -26.87 -2.98
N ARG A 228 1.91 -26.24 -2.38
CA ARG A 228 0.87 -25.47 -3.08
C ARG A 228 1.46 -24.36 -3.92
N PHE A 229 2.55 -23.75 -3.44
CA PHE A 229 3.18 -22.59 -4.07
C PHE A 229 4.49 -22.89 -4.80
N ASP A 230 4.84 -24.17 -5.02
CA ASP A 230 6.02 -24.59 -5.81
C ASP A 230 6.06 -23.90 -7.18
N HIS A 231 4.91 -23.75 -7.84
CA HIS A 231 4.81 -23.06 -9.13
C HIS A 231 5.16 -21.56 -9.07
N VAL A 232 4.88 -20.90 -7.94
CA VAL A 232 5.24 -19.49 -7.69
C VAL A 232 6.75 -19.38 -7.45
N ILE A 233 7.29 -20.27 -6.61
CA ILE A 233 8.73 -20.33 -6.30
C ILE A 233 9.53 -20.60 -7.57
N GLN A 234 9.12 -21.59 -8.36
CA GLN A 234 9.79 -21.95 -9.60
C GLN A 234 9.81 -20.78 -10.59
N HIS A 235 8.67 -20.13 -10.78
CA HIS A 235 8.60 -18.97 -11.66
C HIS A 235 9.40 -17.76 -11.15
N GLY A 236 9.40 -17.53 -9.83
CA GLY A 236 10.24 -16.51 -9.21
C GLY A 236 11.74 -16.76 -9.44
N LYS A 237 12.18 -18.02 -9.40
CA LYS A 237 13.57 -18.42 -9.72
C LYS A 237 13.91 -18.15 -11.18
N GLU A 238 13.02 -18.50 -12.11
CA GLU A 238 13.18 -18.23 -13.54
C GLU A 238 13.40 -16.74 -13.82
N LEU A 239 12.66 -15.88 -13.12
CA LEU A 239 12.78 -14.42 -13.21
C LEU A 239 13.87 -13.82 -12.31
N LYS A 240 14.64 -14.65 -11.60
CA LYS A 240 15.70 -14.24 -10.66
C LYS A 240 15.21 -13.25 -9.59
N ARG A 241 13.96 -13.42 -9.12
CA ARG A 241 13.41 -12.62 -8.02
C ARG A 241 14.03 -13.04 -6.69
N LYS A 242 14.12 -12.11 -5.75
CA LYS A 242 14.45 -12.45 -4.36
C LYS A 242 13.31 -13.30 -3.80
N LEU A 243 13.62 -14.45 -3.21
CA LEU A 243 12.63 -15.37 -2.67
C LEU A 243 12.83 -15.55 -1.15
N THR A 244 11.73 -15.58 -0.41
CA THR A 244 11.74 -15.93 1.01
C THR A 244 10.60 -16.90 1.29
N LEU A 245 10.95 -18.03 1.90
CA LEU A 245 10.00 -19.07 2.28
C LEU A 245 9.83 -19.04 3.80
N GLU A 246 8.62 -18.74 4.24
CA GLU A 246 8.22 -18.74 5.65
C GLU A 246 7.38 -19.98 5.92
N LEU A 247 8.01 -20.98 6.53
CA LEU A 247 7.35 -22.23 6.86
C LEU A 247 6.66 -22.13 8.21
N TYR A 248 5.41 -22.61 8.27
CA TYR A 248 4.64 -22.71 9.52
C TYR A 248 4.09 -24.11 9.74
N ASP A 249 3.87 -24.46 10.99
CA ASP A 249 3.23 -25.72 11.37
C ASP A 249 1.71 -25.55 11.35
N ALA A 250 0.95 -26.59 10.96
CA ALA A 250 -0.49 -26.57 11.14
C ALA A 250 -0.81 -26.37 12.63
N ALA A 251 -1.87 -25.61 12.92
CA ALA A 251 -2.34 -25.37 14.27
C ALA A 251 -2.44 -26.73 15.03
N GLY A 252 -1.47 -26.98 15.92
CA GLY A 252 -1.25 -28.28 16.57
C GLY A 252 0.22 -28.69 16.77
N GLY A 253 1.20 -28.03 16.13
CA GLY A 253 2.62 -28.35 16.32
C GLY A 253 3.44 -27.19 16.86
N ALA A 254 3.88 -27.27 18.11
CA ALA A 254 4.93 -26.38 18.65
C ALA A 254 6.24 -26.65 17.88
N GLY A 255 6.69 -25.71 17.05
CA GLY A 255 7.89 -25.89 16.23
C GLY A 255 8.57 -24.57 15.88
N SER A 256 9.66 -24.26 16.57
CA SER A 256 10.50 -23.07 16.39
C SER A 256 10.93 -22.83 14.93
N PRO A 257 11.12 -21.57 14.52
CA PRO A 257 11.46 -21.23 13.14
C PRO A 257 12.93 -21.51 12.81
N GLY A 258 13.15 -22.42 11.87
CA GLY A 258 14.43 -22.56 11.17
C GLY A 258 14.42 -21.70 9.91
N GLN A 259 15.32 -20.71 9.84
CA GLN A 259 15.58 -19.96 8.61
C GLN A 259 16.42 -20.84 7.67
N LEU A 260 15.87 -21.25 6.53
CA LEU A 260 16.64 -21.83 5.43
C LEU A 260 16.89 -20.72 4.40
N THR A 261 18.12 -20.21 4.37
CA THR A 261 18.62 -19.36 3.29
C THR A 261 19.15 -20.29 2.20
N LEU A 262 18.51 -20.34 1.04
CA LEU A 262 19.05 -21.02 -0.14
C LEU A 262 19.86 -20.01 -0.95
N ALA A 263 21.13 -20.36 -1.19
CA ALA A 263 22.07 -19.65 -2.05
C ALA A 263 21.72 -19.81 -3.54
#